data_AF-A0A366BTJ3-F1
#
_entry.id   AF-A0A366BTJ3-F1
#
_cell.length_a   1.000
_cell.length_b   1.000
_cell.length_c   1.000
_cell.angle_alpha   90.00
_cell.angle_beta   90.00
_cell.angle_gamma   90.00
#
_symmetry.space_group_name_H-M   'P 1'
#
loop_
_entity.id
_entity.type
_entity.pdbx_description
1 polymer ?
#
loop_
_entity_poly.entity_id
_entity_poly.type
_entity_poly.pdbx_seq_one_letter_code
_entity_poly.pdbx_strand_id
1 'polypeptide(L)'
;MGKLLPVIIAVVGLAVGGGAGFLLKPAPPPPAETDHAAAEGASEDGAHASAAEAHGDAASSTAGHGASGDDGAAGPEYAKLNNQFVVPVIRSGKVAALVVMSISLEVPSGSSEFVFEREPRLRDAFLQVLFDHANAGGFDGAFTESGNLTLLRRALLESSQSVLGRIVSDILITDLVRQDA
;
A
#
# COMPACT_ATOMS: atom_id res chain seq x y z
N MET A 1 6.67 20.63 -47.62
CA MET A 1 6.83 19.25 -47.08
C MET A 1 6.71 19.19 -45.54
N GLY A 2 5.76 19.88 -44.89
CA GLY A 2 5.68 19.96 -43.42
C GLY A 2 4.86 18.87 -42.71
N LYS A 3 4.28 17.91 -43.44
CA LYS A 3 3.34 16.91 -42.88
C LYS A 3 3.96 15.52 -42.66
N LEU A 4 5.19 15.29 -43.15
CA LEU A 4 5.92 14.03 -42.96
C LEU A 4 6.76 14.01 -41.68
N LEU A 5 7.15 15.19 -41.18
CA LEU A 5 7.95 15.33 -39.97
C LEU A 5 7.32 14.68 -38.72
N PRO A 6 6.01 14.86 -38.41
CA PRO A 6 5.42 14.22 -37.24
C PRO A 6 5.34 12.69 -37.34
N VAL A 7 5.18 12.16 -38.56
CA VAL A 7 5.13 10.70 -38.80
C VAL A 7 6.51 10.07 -38.61
N ILE A 8 7.57 10.72 -39.10
CA ILE A 8 8.94 10.24 -38.92
C ILE A 8 9.33 10.27 -37.44
N ILE A 9 8.97 11.33 -36.70
CA ILE A 9 9.24 11.41 -35.26
C ILE A 9 8.51 10.30 -34.51
N ALA A 10 7.25 10.01 -34.85
CA ALA A 10 6.49 8.94 -34.21
C ALA A 10 7.13 7.56 -34.45
N VAL A 11 7.56 7.26 -35.69
CA VAL A 11 8.19 5.99 -36.03
C VAL A 11 9.55 5.83 -35.35
N VAL A 12 10.37 6.87 -35.34
CA VAL A 12 11.68 6.85 -34.68
C VAL A 12 11.53 6.72 -33.16
N GLY A 13 10.58 7.44 -32.57
CA GLY A 13 10.29 7.33 -31.14
C GLY A 13 9.86 5.93 -30.72
N LEU A 14 8.99 5.28 -31.51
CA LEU A 14 8.56 3.90 -31.28
C LEU A 14 9.72 2.90 -31.42
N ALA A 15 10.56 3.06 -32.45
CA ALA A 15 11.71 2.19 -32.66
C ALA A 15 12.74 2.32 -31.54
N VAL A 16 13.04 3.54 -31.08
CA VAL A 16 13.98 3.79 -29.99
C VAL A 16 13.42 3.31 -28.65
N GLY A 17 12.16 3.62 -28.35
CA GLY A 17 11.51 3.19 -27.11
C GLY A 17 11.37 1.67 -27.00
N GLY A 18 10.93 1.01 -28.07
CA GLY A 18 10.78 -0.44 -28.13
C GLY A 18 12.12 -1.18 -28.06
N GLY A 19 13.14 -0.70 -28.76
CA GLY A 19 14.48 -1.29 -28.74
C GLY A 19 15.17 -1.16 -27.37
N ALA A 20 15.07 0.01 -26.74
CA ALA A 20 15.66 0.24 -25.42
C ALA A 20 14.97 -0.59 -24.33
N GLY A 21 13.64 -0.71 -24.37
CA GLY A 21 12.88 -1.53 -23.43
C GLY A 21 13.22 -3.02 -23.52
N PHE A 22 13.47 -3.53 -24.73
CA PHE A 22 13.89 -4.91 -24.94
C PHE A 22 15.31 -5.17 -24.41
N LEU A 23 16.24 -4.23 -24.62
CA LEU A 23 17.64 -4.39 -24.20
C LEU A 23 17.83 -4.22 -22.69
N LEU A 24 17.02 -3.38 -22.04
CA LEU A 24 17.12 -3.09 -20.60
C LEU A 24 16.28 -4.03 -19.72
N LYS A 25 15.66 -5.07 -20.30
CA LYS A 25 14.90 -6.05 -19.52
C LYS A 25 15.81 -6.74 -18.49
N PRO A 26 15.55 -6.62 -17.17
CA PRO A 26 16.37 -7.25 -16.15
C PRO A 26 16.41 -8.76 -16.30
N ALA A 27 17.57 -9.36 -16.03
CA ALA A 27 17.72 -10.81 -16.05
C ALA A 27 16.83 -11.45 -14.97
N PRO A 28 16.17 -12.59 -15.26
CA PRO A 28 15.38 -13.32 -14.28
C PRO A 28 16.21 -13.64 -13.03
N PRO A 29 15.65 -13.50 -11.82
CA PRO A 29 16.34 -13.87 -10.59
C PRO A 29 16.68 -15.36 -10.60
N PRO A 30 17.84 -15.76 -10.06
CA PRO A 30 18.22 -17.16 -9.99
C PRO A 30 17.22 -17.93 -9.09
N PRO A 31 16.96 -19.21 -9.39
CA PRO A 31 16.14 -20.05 -8.53
C PRO A 31 16.79 -20.18 -7.15
N ALA A 32 15.98 -20.05 -6.10
CA ALA A 32 16.41 -20.22 -4.72
C ALA A 32 16.89 -21.67 -4.50
N GLU A 33 18.14 -21.83 -4.10
CA GLU A 33 18.68 -23.09 -3.60
C GLU A 33 18.12 -23.33 -2.20
N THR A 34 17.14 -24.22 -2.09
CA THR A 34 16.69 -24.79 -0.81
C THR A 34 17.75 -25.76 -0.31
N ASP A 35 18.55 -25.30 0.64
CA ASP A 35 19.36 -26.16 1.51
C ASP A 35 18.45 -26.81 2.56
N HIS A 36 18.07 -28.08 2.32
CA HIS A 36 17.56 -28.97 3.36
C HIS A 36 18.27 -30.33 3.24
N ALA A 37 19.22 -30.55 4.13
CA ALA A 37 19.88 -31.83 4.31
C ALA A 37 18.95 -32.84 5.02
N ALA A 38 18.71 -33.94 4.31
CA ALA A 38 18.57 -35.34 4.74
C ALA A 38 17.52 -35.75 5.80
N ALA A 39 16.56 -36.60 5.38
CA ALA A 39 16.58 -38.04 5.70
C ALA A 39 15.48 -38.80 4.92
N GLU A 40 15.76 -40.09 4.68
CA GLU A 40 15.23 -41.04 3.70
C GLU A 40 13.79 -41.56 3.91
N GLY A 41 13.18 -42.11 2.85
CA GLY A 41 12.19 -43.20 2.99
C GLY A 41 11.15 -43.38 1.87
N ALA A 42 11.47 -44.23 0.88
CA ALA A 42 10.63 -45.20 0.12
C ALA A 42 9.39 -44.77 -0.71
N SER A 43 9.49 -45.02 -2.03
CA SER A 43 8.62 -45.77 -2.99
C SER A 43 7.11 -45.96 -2.65
N GLU A 44 6.10 -45.92 -3.53
CA GLU A 44 5.83 -46.34 -4.92
C GLU A 44 4.57 -45.58 -5.43
N ASP A 45 4.53 -44.97 -6.62
CA ASP A 45 4.02 -45.49 -7.91
C ASP A 45 2.63 -44.92 -8.29
N GLY A 46 2.40 -44.66 -9.58
CA GLY A 46 1.10 -44.24 -10.14
C GLY A 46 1.09 -43.02 -11.07
N ALA A 47 1.49 -43.24 -12.33
CA ALA A 47 1.44 -42.28 -13.44
C ALA A 47 0.02 -41.84 -13.87
N HIS A 48 -0.13 -40.62 -14.40
CA HIS A 48 -0.54 -40.35 -15.79
C HIS A 48 -0.75 -38.85 -16.11
N ALA A 49 0.12 -38.35 -17.01
CA ALA A 49 -0.11 -37.47 -18.18
C ALA A 49 -0.98 -36.18 -18.12
N SER A 50 -0.38 -35.02 -18.42
CA SER A 50 -0.36 -34.40 -19.78
C SER A 50 -0.16 -32.86 -19.76
N ALA A 51 0.80 -32.40 -20.59
CA ALA A 51 0.92 -31.15 -21.38
C ALA A 51 0.34 -29.81 -20.83
N ALA A 52 1.15 -28.76 -20.63
CA ALA A 52 1.55 -27.70 -21.62
C ALA A 52 0.33 -26.82 -22.04
N GLU A 53 0.29 -25.48 -22.07
CA GLU A 53 1.26 -24.39 -22.22
C GLU A 53 0.63 -23.11 -21.59
N ALA A 54 1.41 -22.28 -20.90
CA ALA A 54 1.80 -20.91 -21.31
C ALA A 54 0.72 -20.03 -21.97
N HIS A 55 0.43 -18.89 -21.34
CA HIS A 55 0.13 -17.54 -21.88
C HIS A 55 -0.26 -16.69 -20.64
N GLY A 56 0.10 -15.44 -20.45
CA GLY A 56 0.53 -14.40 -21.36
C GLY A 56 0.14 -13.08 -20.68
N ASP A 57 1.04 -12.13 -20.77
CA ASP A 57 0.95 -10.70 -20.44
C ASP A 57 -0.47 -10.08 -20.50
N ALA A 58 -0.85 -9.31 -19.49
CA ALA A 58 -1.84 -8.24 -19.65
C ALA A 58 -1.77 -7.21 -18.51
N ALA A 59 -1.04 -6.13 -18.78
CA ALA A 59 -1.48 -4.75 -18.63
C ALA A 59 -2.45 -4.42 -17.47
N SER A 60 -1.95 -3.61 -16.53
CA SER A 60 -2.76 -2.71 -15.72
C SER A 60 -3.73 -1.93 -16.60
N SER A 61 -5.01 -2.22 -16.46
CA SER A 61 -6.11 -1.45 -17.03
C SER A 61 -6.59 -0.42 -16.02
N THR A 62 -6.42 0.85 -16.39
CA THR A 62 -7.16 1.98 -15.84
C THR A 62 -8.64 1.89 -16.23
N ALA A 63 -9.51 2.15 -15.25
CA ALA A 63 -10.83 2.77 -15.33
C ALA A 63 -11.86 2.24 -16.35
N GLY A 64 -13.01 1.80 -15.84
CA GLY A 64 -14.26 1.73 -16.62
C GLY A 64 -15.35 0.93 -15.93
N HIS A 65 -16.45 1.61 -15.58
CA HIS A 65 -17.65 1.07 -14.96
C HIS A 65 -18.21 -0.18 -15.68
N GLY A 66 -18.61 -1.18 -14.90
CA GLY A 66 -19.47 -2.28 -15.34
C GLY A 66 -20.52 -2.57 -14.27
N ALA A 67 -21.74 -2.10 -14.50
CA ALA A 67 -22.90 -2.52 -13.74
C ALA A 67 -23.20 -4.00 -14.05
N SER A 68 -23.13 -4.84 -13.03
CA SER A 68 -23.80 -6.14 -12.99
C SER A 68 -24.33 -6.30 -11.57
N GLY A 69 -25.66 -6.41 -11.46
CA GLY A 69 -26.33 -6.69 -10.21
C GLY A 69 -25.91 -8.05 -9.67
N ASP A 70 -25.29 -8.01 -8.51
CA ASP A 70 -25.31 -9.08 -7.51
C ASP A 70 -25.86 -8.40 -6.26
N ASP A 71 -26.98 -8.89 -5.71
CA ASP A 71 -27.49 -8.48 -4.39
C ASP A 71 -26.57 -9.07 -3.30
N GLY A 72 -25.29 -8.71 -3.36
CA GLY A 72 -24.23 -9.06 -2.43
C GLY A 72 -23.69 -7.77 -1.84
N ALA A 73 -23.74 -7.64 -0.52
CA ALA A 73 -23.27 -6.45 0.19
C ALA A 73 -21.88 -6.04 -0.33
N ALA A 74 -21.82 -4.87 -0.98
CA ALA A 74 -20.57 -4.33 -1.51
C ALA A 74 -19.53 -4.31 -0.37
N GLY A 75 -18.38 -4.92 -0.60
CA GLY A 75 -17.31 -5.07 0.39
C GLY A 75 -16.79 -3.72 0.90
N PRO A 76 -15.94 -3.72 1.95
CA PRO A 76 -15.31 -2.50 2.42
C PRO A 76 -14.39 -1.92 1.34
N GLU A 77 -14.38 -0.60 1.25
CA GLU A 77 -13.49 0.20 0.43
C GLU A 77 -12.41 0.83 1.32
N TYR A 78 -11.20 0.99 0.78
CA TYR A 78 -10.07 1.54 1.53
C TYR A 78 -9.64 2.90 0.98
N ALA A 79 -9.88 3.95 1.76
CA ALA A 79 -9.47 5.31 1.42
C ALA A 79 -8.09 5.59 2.00
N LYS A 80 -7.04 5.50 1.16
CA LYS A 80 -5.67 5.87 1.54
C LYS A 80 -5.53 7.38 1.62
N LEU A 81 -5.10 7.90 2.77
CA LEU A 81 -4.89 9.34 2.94
C LEU A 81 -3.71 9.83 2.09
N ASN A 82 -3.82 11.06 1.59
CA ASN A 82 -2.80 11.65 0.74
C ASN A 82 -1.66 12.18 1.61
N ASN A 83 -0.42 11.84 1.25
CA ASN A 83 0.79 12.18 1.99
C ASN A 83 0.91 11.52 3.36
N GLN A 84 2.14 11.27 3.75
CA GLN A 84 2.47 10.65 5.04
C GLN A 84 2.27 11.64 6.20
N PHE A 85 2.15 11.10 7.40
CA PHE A 85 2.19 11.84 8.66
C PHE A 85 3.61 11.83 9.19
N VAL A 86 4.11 12.99 9.61
CA VAL A 86 5.47 13.16 10.12
C VAL A 86 5.40 13.79 11.50
N VAL A 87 5.89 13.07 12.51
CA VAL A 87 5.72 13.42 13.92
C VAL A 87 7.06 13.30 14.66
N PRO A 88 7.58 14.38 15.27
CA PRO A 88 8.80 14.31 16.04
C PRO A 88 8.52 13.76 17.44
N VAL A 89 9.40 12.91 17.92
CA VAL A 89 9.43 12.45 19.32
C VAL A 89 10.43 13.33 20.07
N ILE A 90 9.96 14.07 21.07
CA ILE A 90 10.78 15.01 21.84
C ILE A 90 11.19 14.39 23.18
N ARG A 91 12.48 14.42 23.50
CA ARG A 91 13.04 14.02 24.80
C ARG A 91 13.95 15.13 25.30
N SER A 92 13.74 15.57 26.54
CA SER A 92 14.56 16.63 27.17
C SER A 92 14.70 17.89 26.31
N GLY A 93 13.62 18.28 25.61
CA GLY A 93 13.60 19.47 24.74
C GLY A 93 14.31 19.31 23.39
N LYS A 94 14.75 18.10 23.02
CA LYS A 94 15.39 17.81 21.73
C LYS A 94 14.60 16.75 20.96
N VAL A 95 14.69 16.79 19.62
CA VAL A 95 14.15 15.72 18.77
C VAL A 95 15.02 14.49 18.96
N ALA A 96 14.44 13.43 19.51
CA ALA A 96 15.11 12.14 19.70
C ALA A 96 14.87 11.19 18.52
N ALA A 97 13.70 11.28 17.89
CA ALA A 97 13.36 10.52 16.71
C ALA A 97 12.33 11.26 15.85
N LEU A 98 12.22 10.86 14.59
CA LEU A 98 11.17 11.26 13.67
C LEU A 98 10.36 10.02 13.27
N VAL A 99 9.05 10.07 13.44
CA VAL A 99 8.12 9.00 13.04
C VAL A 99 7.42 9.43 11.76
N VAL A 100 7.43 8.55 10.76
CA VAL A 100 6.75 8.71 9.48
C VAL A 100 5.75 7.58 9.32
N MET A 101 4.49 7.91 9.01
CA MET A 101 3.41 6.93 8.96
C MET A 101 2.46 7.16 7.79
N SER A 102 2.01 6.06 7.16
CA SER A 102 0.96 6.08 6.14
C SER A 102 -0.31 5.44 6.68
N ILE A 103 -1.46 6.11 6.50
CA ILE A 103 -2.75 5.66 7.06
C ILE A 103 -3.77 5.48 5.94
N SER A 104 -4.55 4.41 6.02
CA SER A 104 -5.77 4.18 5.22
C SER A 104 -6.97 3.96 6.14
N LEU A 105 -8.15 4.40 5.69
CA LEU A 105 -9.41 4.21 6.40
C LEU A 105 -10.22 3.10 5.71
N GLU A 106 -10.80 2.20 6.48
CA GLU A 106 -11.82 1.26 5.99
C GLU A 106 -13.20 1.91 6.07
N VAL A 107 -13.87 2.01 4.93
CA VAL A 107 -15.18 2.66 4.78
C VAL A 107 -16.12 1.82 3.91
N PRO A 108 -17.45 2.02 3.97
CA PRO A 108 -18.37 1.39 3.03
C PRO A 108 -18.05 1.77 1.58
N SER A 109 -18.33 0.84 0.67
CA SER A 109 -18.26 1.09 -0.78
C SER A 109 -18.96 2.38 -1.19
N GLY A 110 -18.28 3.21 -1.98
CA GLY A 110 -18.77 4.50 -2.48
C GLY A 110 -18.55 5.68 -1.52
N SER A 111 -17.88 5.48 -0.39
CA SER A 111 -17.68 6.53 0.62
C SER A 111 -16.32 7.21 0.57
N SER A 112 -15.36 6.75 -0.26
CA SER A 112 -14.02 7.34 -0.31
C SER A 112 -13.99 8.81 -0.70
N GLU A 113 -14.84 9.24 -1.63
CA GLU A 113 -14.91 10.65 -2.05
C GLU A 113 -15.23 11.56 -0.85
N PHE A 114 -16.19 11.16 -0.02
CA PHE A 114 -16.55 11.87 1.20
C PHE A 114 -15.40 11.96 2.21
N VAL A 115 -14.55 10.93 2.30
CA VAL A 115 -13.33 10.94 3.12
C VAL A 115 -12.38 12.02 2.61
N PHE A 116 -12.14 12.07 1.31
CA PHE A 116 -11.22 13.04 0.70
C PHE A 116 -11.71 14.49 0.80
N GLU A 117 -13.01 14.74 0.71
CA GLU A 117 -13.60 16.07 0.97
C GLU A 117 -13.30 16.60 2.38
N ARG A 118 -13.23 15.70 3.37
CA ARG A 118 -12.99 16.02 4.78
C ARG A 118 -11.57 15.72 5.23
N GLU A 119 -10.71 15.29 4.31
CA GLU A 119 -9.33 14.94 4.59
C GLU A 119 -8.58 16.04 5.35
N PRO A 120 -8.70 17.35 5.03
CA PRO A 120 -7.99 18.38 5.79
C PRO A 120 -8.31 18.37 7.29
N ARG A 121 -9.56 18.11 7.68
CA ARG A 121 -9.97 18.03 9.09
C ARG A 121 -9.52 16.72 9.74
N LEU A 122 -9.58 15.62 8.99
CA LEU A 122 -9.06 14.33 9.43
C LEU A 122 -7.56 14.40 9.74
N ARG A 123 -6.79 15.02 8.84
CA ARG A 123 -5.34 15.17 9.01
C ARG A 123 -5.00 16.00 10.24
N ASP A 124 -5.71 17.10 10.47
CA ASP A 124 -5.55 17.93 11.68
C ASP A 124 -5.79 17.11 12.95
N ALA A 125 -6.92 16.40 13.01
CA ALA A 125 -7.27 15.58 14.16
C ALA A 125 -6.30 14.41 14.39
N PHE A 126 -5.85 13.75 13.32
CA PHE A 126 -4.86 12.68 13.39
C PHE A 126 -3.50 13.18 13.86
N LEU A 127 -3.04 14.34 13.38
CA LEU A 127 -1.79 14.94 13.85
C LEU A 127 -1.84 15.19 15.36
N GLN A 128 -2.95 15.71 15.88
CA GLN A 128 -3.13 15.89 17.32
C GLN A 128 -3.01 14.56 18.07
N VAL A 129 -3.75 13.52 17.66
CA VAL A 129 -3.68 12.19 18.27
C VAL A 129 -2.26 11.63 18.25
N LEU A 130 -1.54 11.80 17.14
CA LEU A 130 -0.17 11.30 17.01
C LEU A 130 0.83 12.07 17.87
N PHE A 131 0.68 13.40 18.00
CA PHE A 131 1.50 14.18 18.90
C PHE A 131 1.26 13.79 20.36
N ASP A 132 0.00 13.60 20.75
CA ASP A 132 -0.36 13.16 22.10
C ASP A 132 0.22 11.76 22.39
N HIS A 133 0.15 10.84 21.43
CA HIS A 133 0.75 9.51 21.52
C HIS A 133 2.29 9.57 21.65
N ALA A 134 2.94 10.44 20.88
CA ALA A 134 4.39 10.66 20.97
C ALA A 134 4.80 11.24 22.34
N ASN A 135 4.03 12.19 22.85
CA ASN A 135 4.25 12.81 24.16
C ASN A 135 4.04 11.82 25.31
N ALA A 136 3.09 10.90 25.17
CA ALA A 136 2.86 9.80 26.10
C ALA A 136 3.92 8.69 26.05
N GLY A 137 4.87 8.76 25.11
CA GLY A 137 5.93 7.75 24.93
C GLY A 137 5.50 6.54 24.11
N GLY A 138 4.36 6.60 23.42
CA GLY A 138 3.83 5.50 22.63
C GLY A 138 4.64 5.13 21.37
N PHE A 139 5.67 5.91 21.04
CA PHE A 139 6.66 5.63 19.99
C PHE A 139 8.06 5.30 20.54
N ASP A 140 8.22 5.14 21.86
CA ASP A 140 9.50 4.70 22.45
C ASP A 140 9.64 3.18 22.44
N GLY A 141 10.88 2.71 22.57
CA GLY A 141 11.19 1.30 22.87
C GLY A 141 10.64 0.34 21.82
N ALA A 142 9.89 -0.68 22.24
CA ALA A 142 9.19 -1.60 21.35
C ALA A 142 7.92 -0.95 20.78
N PHE A 143 8.09 0.11 19.98
CA PHE A 143 6.98 0.89 19.39
C PHE A 143 6.10 0.07 18.42
N THR A 144 6.61 -1.07 17.94
CA THR A 144 5.88 -2.04 17.11
C THR A 144 5.15 -3.11 17.93
N GLU A 145 5.26 -3.09 19.26
CA GLU A 145 4.52 -4.01 20.11
C GLU A 145 3.01 -3.84 19.88
N SER A 146 2.30 -4.96 19.75
CA SER A 146 0.90 -5.00 19.34
C SER A 146 -0.02 -4.17 20.23
N GLY A 147 0.28 -4.06 21.53
CA GLY A 147 -0.46 -3.22 22.47
C GLY A 147 -0.40 -1.73 22.14
N ASN A 148 0.79 -1.20 21.85
CA ASN A 148 0.99 0.22 21.54
C ASN A 148 0.30 0.63 20.24
N LEU A 149 0.39 -0.22 19.21
CA LEU A 149 -0.30 0.01 17.95
C LEU A 149 -1.82 -0.15 18.07
N THR A 150 -2.30 -1.04 18.95
CA THR A 150 -3.74 -1.20 19.19
C THR A 150 -4.34 0.06 19.83
N LEU A 151 -3.65 0.63 20.81
CA LEU A 151 -4.09 1.88 21.45
C LEU A 151 -4.11 3.05 20.47
N LEU A 152 -3.06 3.18 19.64
CA LEU A 152 -2.99 4.20 18.61
C LEU A 152 -4.12 4.05 17.57
N ARG A 153 -4.34 2.84 17.03
CA ARG A 153 -5.43 2.60 16.07
C ARG A 153 -6.79 2.97 16.66
N ARG A 154 -7.04 2.61 17.93
CA ARG A 154 -8.30 2.95 18.61
C ARG A 154 -8.50 4.46 18.71
N ALA A 155 -7.46 5.21 19.11
CA ALA A 155 -7.53 6.66 19.21
C ALA A 155 -7.75 7.33 17.85
N LEU A 156 -7.07 6.84 16.80
CA LEU A 156 -7.27 7.31 15.43
C LEU A 156 -8.70 7.00 14.92
N LEU A 157 -9.25 5.83 15.25
CA LEU A 157 -10.61 5.45 14.89
C LEU A 157 -11.64 6.33 15.59
N GLU A 158 -11.47 6.60 16.88
CA GLU A 158 -12.37 7.50 17.63
C GLU A 158 -12.34 8.92 17.06
N SER A 159 -11.13 9.42 16.76
CA SER A 159 -10.94 10.72 16.12
C SER A 159 -11.57 10.77 14.72
N SER A 160 -11.39 9.74 13.88
CA SER A 160 -11.99 9.68 12.55
C SER A 160 -13.52 9.64 12.61
N GLN A 161 -14.08 8.89 13.57
CA GLN A 161 -15.52 8.83 13.79
C GLN A 161 -16.11 10.15 14.30
N SER A 162 -15.32 10.99 15.00
CA SER A 162 -15.76 12.34 15.37
C SER A 162 -15.87 13.29 14.17
N VAL A 163 -15.09 13.07 13.11
CA VAL A 163 -15.04 13.91 11.90
C VAL A 163 -15.98 13.41 10.81
N LEU A 164 -15.99 12.10 10.56
CA LEU A 164 -16.72 11.46 9.47
C LEU A 164 -18.00 10.75 9.92
N GLY A 165 -18.20 10.55 11.22
CA GLY A 165 -19.25 9.69 11.76
C GLY A 165 -18.90 8.21 11.65
N ARG A 166 -19.92 7.35 11.79
CA ARG A 166 -19.74 5.88 11.84
C ARG A 166 -19.50 5.22 10.48
N ILE A 167 -19.17 6.00 9.44
CA ILE A 167 -18.78 5.45 8.15
C ILE A 167 -17.37 4.87 8.17
N VAL A 168 -16.56 5.17 9.20
CA VAL A 168 -15.23 4.59 9.35
C VAL A 168 -15.33 3.38 10.27
N SER A 169 -15.04 2.21 9.71
CA SER A 169 -15.08 0.93 10.40
C SER A 169 -13.75 0.59 11.07
N ASP A 170 -12.64 0.90 10.41
CA ASP A 170 -11.29 0.61 10.92
C ASP A 170 -10.23 1.58 10.38
N ILE A 171 -9.07 1.59 11.03
CA ILE A 171 -7.86 2.34 10.65
C ILE A 171 -6.71 1.38 10.38
N LEU A 172 -6.17 1.48 9.18
CA LEU A 172 -5.02 0.72 8.73
C LEU A 172 -3.77 1.59 8.74
N ILE A 173 -2.81 1.23 9.58
CA ILE A 173 -1.44 1.76 9.49
C ILE A 173 -0.72 0.92 8.44
N THR A 174 -0.50 1.49 7.26
CA THR A 174 0.06 0.79 6.09
C THR A 174 1.57 0.86 6.01
N ASP A 175 2.17 1.88 6.62
CA ASP A 175 3.61 2.05 6.75
C ASP A 175 3.92 2.79 8.05
N LEU A 176 5.00 2.42 8.72
CA LEU A 176 5.48 3.04 9.95
C LEU A 176 7.01 2.94 10.00
N VAL A 177 7.66 4.10 9.93
CA VAL A 177 9.11 4.23 10.03
C VAL A 177 9.43 5.12 11.21
N ARG A 178 10.42 4.72 12.02
CA ARG A 178 11.00 5.55 13.07
C ARG A 178 12.48 5.74 12.77
N GLN A 179 12.90 6.99 12.67
CA GLN A 179 14.29 7.37 12.45
C GLN A 179 14.82 8.04 13.71
N ASP A 180 15.81 7.44 14.35
CA ASP A 180 16.50 8.04 15.49
C ASP A 180 17.44 9.16 15.03
N ALA A 181 17.60 10.17 15.88
CA ALA A 181 18.43 11.35 15.64
C ALA A 181 19.92 11.11 15.92
#